data_AF-A0A1J5THS0-F1
#
_entry.id   AF-A0A1J5THS0-F1
#
_cell.length_a   1.000
_cell.length_b   1.000
_cell.length_c   1.000
_cell.angle_alpha   90.00
_cell.angle_beta   90.00
_cell.angle_gamma   90.00
#
_symmetry.space_group_name_H-M   'P 1'
#
loop_
_entity.id
_entity.type
_entity.pdbx_description
1 polymer ?
#
loop_
_entity_poly.entity_id
_entity_poly.type
_entity_poly.pdbx_seq_one_letter_code
_entity_poly.pdbx_strand_id
1 'polypeptide(L)'
;MNEEHSVLDFFSQEENFPLALIAAEHLDEIRLQYNNRFWKALSEQLDVLLVQSELPWQSELTEDRNTEDCLVGLRLEPRFNQRTFLRPFMEQQLLGESYRIYYGLMWNTAPEPAQKNLPAVETLRAHLGAAGFKHSDSFLGWQWSSWYPRRKDFLLRFSAQPDGLLKDAMRPWHAMLDELGEPLRLANLELNEAPRSATISLDRLRSKSAG
;
A
#
# COMPACT_ATOMS: atom_id res chain seq x y z
N MET A 1 39.85 13.62 -14.14
CA MET A 1 39.06 14.13 -12.99
C MET A 1 37.68 13.51 -13.14
N ASN A 2 37.15 12.84 -12.12
CA ASN A 2 35.80 12.24 -12.20
C ASN A 2 34.79 13.41 -12.26
N GLU A 3 33.97 13.47 -13.31
CA GLU A 3 32.99 14.55 -13.51
C GLU A 3 32.06 14.73 -12.29
N GLU A 4 31.72 13.63 -11.59
CA GLU A 4 30.96 13.69 -10.34
C GLU A 4 31.70 14.48 -9.24
N HIS A 5 33.02 14.30 -9.09
CA HIS A 5 33.79 15.01 -8.08
C HIS A 5 33.89 16.50 -8.40
N SER A 6 34.04 16.85 -9.68
CA SER A 6 34.08 18.26 -10.08
C SER A 6 32.76 18.99 -9.79
N VAL A 7 31.61 18.32 -9.94
CA VAL A 7 30.29 18.89 -9.59
C VAL A 7 30.13 19.04 -8.07
N LEU A 8 30.58 18.05 -7.29
CA LEU A 8 30.52 18.13 -5.83
C LEU A 8 31.45 19.22 -5.27
N ASP A 9 32.67 19.32 -5.81
CA ASP A 9 33.63 20.35 -5.42
C ASP A 9 33.06 21.75 -5.73
N PHE A 10 32.39 21.92 -6.88
CA PHE A 10 31.70 23.16 -7.24
C PHE A 10 30.63 23.54 -6.21
N PHE A 11 29.70 22.63 -5.88
CA PHE A 11 28.63 22.92 -4.91
C PHE A 11 29.12 23.03 -3.45
N SER A 12 30.33 22.58 -3.15
CA SER A 12 30.92 22.68 -1.80
C SER A 12 31.45 24.09 -1.45
N GLN A 13 31.62 24.96 -2.45
CA GLN A 13 32.09 26.33 -2.25
C GLN A 13 30.97 27.23 -1.71
N GLU A 14 31.25 28.04 -0.69
CA GLU A 14 30.27 28.93 -0.04
C GLU A 14 29.60 29.90 -1.02
N GLU A 15 30.35 30.41 -1.99
CA GLU A 15 29.86 31.29 -3.06
C GLU A 15 28.84 30.63 -4.00
N ASN A 16 28.85 29.29 -4.09
CA ASN A 16 27.90 28.51 -4.87
C ASN A 16 26.71 28.00 -4.04
N PHE A 17 26.62 28.33 -2.75
CA PHE A 17 25.53 27.86 -1.88
C PHE A 17 24.12 28.16 -2.42
N PRO A 18 23.82 29.36 -2.98
CA PRO A 18 22.51 29.61 -3.60
C PRO A 18 22.20 28.65 -4.76
N LEU A 19 23.21 28.32 -5.57
CA LEU A 19 23.06 27.35 -6.67
C LEU A 19 22.87 25.93 -6.15
N ALA A 20 23.56 25.56 -5.07
CA ALA A 20 23.40 24.27 -4.42
C ALA A 20 21.97 24.08 -3.87
N LEU A 21 21.36 25.14 -3.31
CA LEU A 21 19.97 25.10 -2.85
C LEU A 21 18.98 24.92 -4.01
N ILE A 22 19.14 25.68 -5.11
CA ILE A 22 18.30 25.52 -6.30
C ILE A 22 18.43 24.10 -6.89
N ALA A 23 19.66 23.58 -6.96
CA ALA A 23 19.91 22.22 -7.41
C ALA A 23 19.25 21.18 -6.49
N ALA A 24 19.27 21.38 -5.17
CA ALA A 24 18.60 20.50 -4.23
C ALA A 24 17.08 20.46 -4.45
N GLU A 25 16.44 21.61 -4.66
CA GLU A 25 15.00 21.68 -4.98
C GLU A 25 14.67 20.91 -6.27
N HIS A 26 15.44 21.12 -7.33
CA HIS A 26 15.26 20.40 -8.61
C HIS A 26 15.47 18.89 -8.44
N LEU A 27 16.42 18.48 -7.60
CA LEU A 27 16.62 17.06 -7.30
C LEU A 27 15.44 16.44 -6.55
N ASP A 28 14.79 17.19 -5.65
CA ASP A 28 13.58 16.73 -4.96
C ASP A 28 12.39 16.58 -5.91
N GLU A 29 12.23 17.50 -6.87
CA GLU A 29 11.25 17.35 -7.96
C GLU A 29 11.51 16.09 -8.79
N ILE A 30 12.77 15.85 -9.18
CA ILE A 30 13.15 14.64 -9.93
C ILE A 30 12.84 13.39 -9.11
N ARG A 31 13.14 13.37 -7.80
CA ARG A 31 12.80 12.24 -6.91
C ARG A 31 11.30 11.98 -6.88
N LEU A 32 10.48 13.04 -6.80
CA LEU A 32 9.02 12.93 -6.82
C LEU A 32 8.52 12.38 -8.16
N GLN A 33 9.06 12.86 -9.29
CA GLN A 33 8.71 12.37 -10.62
C GLN A 33 9.01 10.88 -10.78
N TYR A 34 10.20 10.44 -10.34
CA TYR A 34 10.57 9.03 -10.40
C TYR A 34 9.72 8.16 -9.45
N ASN A 35 9.41 8.67 -8.25
CA ASN A 35 8.47 8.02 -7.33
C ASN A 35 7.10 7.80 -7.99
N ASN A 36 6.54 8.84 -8.61
CA ASN A 36 5.24 8.75 -9.26
C ASN A 36 5.26 7.82 -10.48
N ARG A 37 6.34 7.86 -11.26
CA ARG A 37 6.54 6.96 -12.40
C ARG A 37 6.61 5.50 -11.95
N PHE A 38 7.28 5.22 -10.83
CA PHE A 38 7.32 3.87 -10.25
C PHE A 38 5.92 3.36 -9.91
N TRP A 39 5.12 4.14 -9.18
CA TRP A 39 3.77 3.73 -8.79
C TRP A 39 2.84 3.53 -9.98
N LYS A 40 2.90 4.42 -10.98
CA LYS A 40 2.13 4.28 -12.23
C LYS A 40 2.51 3.01 -12.99
N ALA A 41 3.80 2.78 -13.20
CA ALA A 41 4.27 1.58 -13.91
C ALA A 41 3.92 0.28 -13.16
N LEU A 42 3.95 0.31 -11.81
CA LEU A 42 3.52 -0.82 -11.00
C LEU A 42 2.00 -1.05 -11.11
N SER A 43 1.20 0.02 -11.16
CA SER A 43 -0.25 -0.04 -11.38
C SER A 43 -0.57 -0.73 -12.71
N GLU A 44 0.13 -0.34 -13.78
CA GLU A 44 -0.07 -0.90 -15.11
C GLU A 44 0.23 -2.41 -15.14
N GLN A 45 1.30 -2.86 -14.48
CA GLN A 45 1.61 -4.29 -14.37
C GLN A 45 0.56 -5.04 -13.54
N LEU A 46 0.08 -4.43 -12.46
CA LEU A 46 -0.98 -4.99 -11.63
C LEU A 46 -2.28 -5.12 -12.43
N ASP A 47 -2.68 -4.11 -13.18
CA ASP A 47 -3.87 -4.16 -14.03
C ASP A 47 -3.80 -5.28 -15.07
N VAL A 48 -2.64 -5.48 -15.68
CA VAL A 48 -2.41 -6.63 -16.59
C VAL A 48 -2.62 -7.96 -15.86
N LEU A 49 -2.05 -8.12 -14.66
CA LEU A 49 -2.25 -9.32 -13.84
C LEU A 49 -3.72 -9.56 -13.50
N LEU A 50 -4.44 -8.51 -13.10
CA LEU A 50 -5.85 -8.59 -12.73
C LEU A 50 -6.73 -9.01 -13.91
N VAL A 51 -6.45 -8.49 -15.11
CA VAL A 51 -7.18 -8.84 -16.34
C VAL A 51 -6.87 -10.27 -16.78
N GLN A 52 -5.59 -10.65 -16.81
CA GLN A 52 -5.17 -11.99 -17.25
C GLN A 52 -5.71 -13.10 -16.35
N SER A 53 -5.84 -12.83 -15.06
CA SER A 53 -6.30 -13.80 -14.05
C SER A 53 -7.79 -13.68 -13.74
N GLU A 54 -8.52 -12.84 -14.48
CA GLU A 54 -9.96 -12.56 -14.32
C GLU A 54 -10.36 -12.22 -12.87
N LEU A 55 -9.48 -11.53 -12.14
CA LEU A 55 -9.70 -11.24 -10.73
C LEU A 55 -10.74 -10.12 -10.55
N PRO A 56 -11.59 -10.20 -9.50
CA PRO A 56 -12.71 -9.26 -9.30
C PRO A 56 -12.27 -7.92 -8.71
N TRP A 57 -11.04 -7.49 -8.98
CA TRP A 57 -10.42 -6.28 -8.43
C TRP A 57 -10.24 -5.21 -9.51
N GLN A 58 -10.17 -3.96 -9.06
CA GLN A 58 -9.61 -2.82 -9.80
C GLN A 58 -8.49 -2.22 -8.97
N SER A 59 -7.41 -1.77 -9.61
CA SER A 59 -6.34 -1.06 -8.91
C SER A 59 -6.71 0.42 -8.75
N GLU A 60 -6.34 1.01 -7.62
CA GLU A 60 -6.42 2.44 -7.36
C GLU A 60 -5.07 2.94 -6.83
N LEU A 61 -4.57 4.01 -7.44
CA LEU A 61 -3.44 4.76 -6.92
C LEU A 61 -3.85 5.55 -5.68
N THR A 62 -2.97 5.61 -4.69
CA THR A 62 -3.17 6.40 -3.46
C THR A 62 -2.22 7.60 -3.44
N GLU A 63 -2.70 8.73 -2.94
CA GLU A 63 -1.96 9.99 -2.85
C GLU A 63 -1.62 10.37 -1.41
N ASP A 64 -0.53 11.12 -1.23
CA ASP A 64 -0.17 11.74 0.04
C ASP A 64 -1.19 12.82 0.39
N ARG A 65 -1.64 12.85 1.64
CA ARG A 65 -2.63 13.85 2.09
C ARG A 65 -2.04 15.25 2.25
N ASN A 66 -0.72 15.36 2.37
CA ASN A 66 -0.01 16.60 2.67
C ASN A 66 0.80 17.11 1.47
N THR A 67 0.93 16.32 0.40
CA THR A 67 1.71 16.69 -0.77
C THR A 67 0.89 16.39 -2.02
N GLU A 68 0.47 17.47 -2.69
CA GLU A 68 -0.25 17.39 -3.94
C GLU A 68 0.57 16.61 -4.99
N ASP A 69 -0.13 15.84 -5.83
CA ASP A 69 0.46 15.00 -6.87
C ASP A 69 1.47 13.95 -6.40
N CYS A 70 1.60 13.69 -5.10
CA CYS A 70 2.51 12.68 -4.59
C CYS A 70 1.83 11.32 -4.47
N LEU A 71 2.16 10.41 -5.39
CA LEU A 71 1.71 9.02 -5.28
C LEU A 71 2.45 8.31 -4.14
N VAL A 72 1.69 7.62 -3.29
CA VAL A 72 2.22 6.89 -2.14
C VAL A 72 1.92 5.40 -2.19
N GLY A 73 1.22 4.91 -3.20
CA GLY A 73 0.89 3.48 -3.23
C GLY A 73 -0.22 3.09 -4.18
N LEU A 74 -0.66 1.86 -3.97
CA LEU A 74 -1.67 1.13 -4.71
C LEU A 74 -2.52 0.33 -3.75
N ARG A 75 -3.82 0.27 -4.01
CA ARG A 75 -4.75 -0.64 -3.32
C ARG A 75 -5.71 -1.25 -4.32
N LEU A 76 -6.31 -2.37 -3.94
CA LEU A 76 -7.33 -3.03 -4.75
C LEU A 76 -8.72 -2.76 -4.19
N GLU A 77 -9.65 -2.43 -5.08
CA GLU A 77 -11.07 -2.31 -4.74
C GLU A 77 -11.86 -3.42 -5.45
N PRO A 78 -12.88 -4.01 -4.81
CA PRO A 78 -13.75 -4.97 -5.49
C PRO A 78 -14.54 -4.25 -6.58
N ARG A 79 -14.71 -4.90 -7.73
CA ARG A 79 -15.56 -4.37 -8.83
C ARG A 79 -17.04 -4.31 -8.48
N PHE A 80 -17.45 -4.99 -7.41
CA PHE A 80 -18.82 -5.04 -6.93
C PHE A 80 -18.94 -4.29 -5.61
N ASN A 81 -20.10 -3.69 -5.38
CA ASN A 81 -20.33 -2.91 -4.17
C ASN A 81 -20.40 -3.83 -2.94
N GLN A 82 -19.35 -3.79 -2.11
CA GLN A 82 -19.26 -4.51 -0.86
C GLN A 82 -18.98 -3.52 0.26
N ARG A 83 -19.74 -3.61 1.36
CA ARG A 83 -19.64 -2.63 2.45
C ARG A 83 -18.39 -2.84 3.29
N THR A 84 -18.06 -4.08 3.62
CA THR A 84 -16.90 -4.42 4.45
C THR A 84 -16.11 -5.51 3.76
N PHE A 85 -14.83 -5.25 3.53
CA PHE A 85 -13.92 -6.16 2.86
C PHE A 85 -12.48 -5.90 3.28
N LEU A 86 -11.66 -6.90 3.04
CA LEU A 86 -10.21 -6.86 3.09
C LEU A 86 -9.69 -6.55 1.70
N ARG A 87 -8.89 -5.50 1.59
CA ARG A 87 -8.24 -5.11 0.35
C ARG A 87 -6.74 -5.36 0.40
N PRO A 88 -6.17 -6.00 -0.63
CA PRO A 88 -4.74 -5.96 -0.89
C PRO A 88 -4.26 -4.52 -1.10
N PHE A 89 -3.12 -4.19 -0.53
CA PHE A 89 -2.51 -2.86 -0.68
C PHE A 89 -0.98 -2.94 -0.66
N MET A 90 -0.34 -1.94 -1.25
CA MET A 90 1.08 -1.64 -1.14
C MET A 90 1.26 -0.13 -1.14
N GLU A 91 1.78 0.42 -0.05
CA GLU A 91 1.96 1.85 0.14
C GLU A 91 3.35 2.17 0.69
N GLN A 92 3.75 3.43 0.67
CA GLN A 92 4.94 3.94 1.35
C GLN A 92 4.55 4.77 2.55
N GLN A 93 5.34 4.65 3.61
CA GLN A 93 5.20 5.47 4.81
C GLN A 93 6.54 6.10 5.16
N LEU A 94 6.52 7.36 5.61
CA LEU A 94 7.69 8.02 6.17
C LEU A 94 8.05 7.37 7.52
N LEU A 95 9.26 6.80 7.60
CA LEU A 95 9.81 6.19 8.81
C LEU A 95 11.14 6.88 9.14
N GLY A 96 11.11 7.75 10.14
CA GLY A 96 12.24 8.64 10.43
C GLY A 96 12.46 9.59 9.25
N GLU A 97 13.59 9.44 8.56
CA GLU A 97 14.00 10.30 7.43
C GLU A 97 13.83 9.63 6.06
N SER A 98 13.18 8.48 5.98
CA SER A 98 13.05 7.75 4.71
C SER A 98 11.68 7.13 4.54
N TYR A 99 11.17 7.20 3.31
CA TYR A 99 9.97 6.48 2.91
C TYR A 99 10.31 5.02 2.67
N ARG A 100 9.52 4.11 3.25
CA ARG A 100 9.66 2.66 3.08
C ARG A 100 8.34 2.06 2.63
N ILE A 101 8.39 1.14 1.68
CA ILE A 101 7.19 0.44 1.21
C ILE A 101 6.78 -0.64 2.21
N TYR A 102 5.48 -0.70 2.51
CA TYR A 102 4.80 -1.75 3.26
C TYR A 102 3.59 -2.25 2.46
N TYR A 103 3.17 -3.48 2.72
CA TYR A 103 2.10 -4.12 1.97
C TYR A 103 1.37 -5.16 2.81
N GLY A 104 0.19 -5.56 2.36
CA GLY A 104 -0.59 -6.63 2.97
C GLY A 104 -2.09 -6.49 2.71
N LEU A 105 -2.88 -6.86 3.72
CA LEU A 105 -4.34 -6.79 3.71
C LEU A 105 -4.82 -5.79 4.75
N MET A 106 -5.53 -4.76 4.29
CA MET A 106 -6.15 -3.74 5.14
C MET A 106 -7.67 -3.83 5.09
N TRP A 107 -8.31 -3.39 6.16
CA TRP A 107 -9.76 -3.24 6.18
C TRP A 107 -10.16 -1.99 5.40
N ASN A 108 -11.18 -2.09 4.55
CA ASN A 108 -11.73 -0.91 3.85
C ASN A 108 -12.37 0.11 4.82
N THR A 109 -12.95 -0.40 5.90
CA THR A 109 -13.58 0.34 6.99
C THR A 109 -13.31 -0.38 8.30
N ALA A 110 -13.33 0.34 9.43
CA ALA A 110 -13.14 -0.28 10.75
C ALA A 110 -14.13 -1.45 10.95
N PRO A 111 -13.64 -2.69 11.14
CA PRO A 111 -14.50 -3.86 11.26
C PRO A 111 -15.11 -3.95 12.66
N GLU A 112 -16.32 -4.50 12.74
CA GLU A 112 -16.93 -4.87 14.01
C GLU A 112 -16.17 -6.07 14.64
N PRO A 113 -16.18 -6.22 15.99
CA PRO A 113 -15.53 -7.35 16.64
C PRO A 113 -16.00 -8.71 16.12
N ALA A 114 -17.28 -8.87 15.80
CA ALA A 114 -17.82 -10.11 15.25
C ALA A 114 -17.23 -10.43 13.86
N GLN A 115 -17.01 -9.42 13.02
CA GLN A 115 -16.40 -9.58 11.70
C GLN A 115 -14.94 -10.02 11.78
N LYS A 116 -14.22 -9.59 12.83
CA LYS A 116 -12.84 -10.05 13.07
C LYS A 116 -12.79 -11.53 13.43
N ASN A 117 -13.85 -12.13 13.98
CA ASN A 117 -13.83 -13.51 14.47
C ASN A 117 -14.55 -14.48 13.52
N LEU A 118 -14.84 -14.06 12.28
CA LEU A 118 -15.38 -14.93 11.26
C LEU A 118 -14.35 -16.03 10.91
N PRO A 119 -14.74 -17.32 10.84
CA PRO A 119 -13.84 -18.43 10.53
C PRO A 119 -12.89 -18.22 9.34
N ALA A 120 -13.36 -17.70 8.20
CA ALA A 120 -12.49 -17.47 7.05
C ALA A 120 -11.51 -16.32 7.29
N VAL A 121 -11.91 -15.28 8.04
CA VAL A 121 -11.05 -14.16 8.44
C VAL A 121 -9.96 -14.63 9.41
N GLU A 122 -10.30 -15.47 10.38
CA GLU A 122 -9.32 -16.05 11.32
C GLU A 122 -8.33 -16.98 10.61
N THR A 123 -8.82 -17.80 9.69
CA THR A 123 -7.97 -18.69 8.87
C THR A 123 -6.98 -17.88 8.05
N LEU A 124 -7.45 -16.84 7.36
CA LEU A 124 -6.59 -15.94 6.59
C LEU A 124 -5.58 -15.20 7.48
N ARG A 125 -5.99 -14.76 8.67
CA ARG A 125 -5.08 -14.14 9.65
C ARG A 125 -4.00 -15.11 10.11
N ALA A 126 -4.35 -16.36 10.36
CA ALA A 126 -3.39 -17.39 10.76
C ALA A 126 -2.36 -17.65 9.66
N HIS A 127 -2.79 -17.73 8.39
CA HIS A 127 -1.88 -17.85 7.24
C HIS A 127 -0.92 -16.66 7.14
N LEU A 128 -1.44 -15.43 7.25
CA LEU A 128 -0.62 -14.23 7.25
C LEU A 128 0.38 -14.20 8.43
N GLY A 129 -0.06 -14.61 9.62
CA GLY A 129 0.80 -14.70 10.80
C GLY A 129 1.92 -15.72 10.63
N ALA A 130 1.64 -16.88 10.04
CA ALA A 130 2.65 -17.89 9.70
C ALA A 130 3.66 -17.37 8.66
N ALA A 131 3.24 -16.49 7.77
CA ALA A 131 4.10 -15.79 6.80
C ALA A 131 4.83 -14.56 7.39
N GLY A 132 4.69 -14.27 8.69
CA GLY A 132 5.40 -13.19 9.38
C GLY A 132 4.75 -11.81 9.27
N PHE A 133 3.52 -11.71 8.77
CA PHE A 133 2.78 -10.45 8.73
C PHE A 133 2.35 -10.04 10.15
N LYS A 134 2.40 -8.74 10.42
CA LYS A 134 1.95 -8.12 11.67
C LYS A 134 0.47 -7.73 11.55
N HIS A 135 -0.26 -7.80 12.66
CA HIS A 135 -1.68 -7.43 12.71
C HIS A 135 -1.91 -6.15 13.52
N SER A 136 -2.95 -5.39 13.19
CA SER A 136 -3.43 -4.25 13.97
C SER A 136 -4.93 -4.04 13.75
N ASP A 137 -5.51 -2.97 14.30
CA ASP A 137 -6.93 -2.68 14.08
C ASP A 137 -7.26 -2.33 12.63
N SER A 138 -6.34 -1.68 11.91
CA SER A 138 -6.52 -1.28 10.51
C SER A 138 -6.07 -2.36 9.51
N PHE A 139 -5.22 -3.30 9.95
CA PHE A 139 -4.60 -4.30 9.09
C PHE A 139 -4.86 -5.71 9.60
N LEU A 140 -5.43 -6.57 8.76
CA LEU A 140 -5.50 -8.00 9.07
C LEU A 140 -4.08 -8.59 9.11
N GLY A 141 -3.22 -8.16 8.18
CA GLY A 141 -1.82 -8.50 8.11
C GLY A 141 -1.06 -7.49 7.26
N TRP A 142 0.11 -7.03 7.71
CA TRP A 142 1.00 -6.17 6.94
C TRP A 142 2.47 -6.48 7.21
N GLN A 143 3.36 -6.15 6.28
CA GLN A 143 4.80 -6.25 6.48
C GLN A 143 5.57 -5.16 5.72
N TRP A 144 6.80 -4.91 6.15
CA TRP A 144 7.72 -4.01 5.46
C TRP A 144 8.43 -4.74 4.31
N SER A 145 8.50 -4.10 3.15
CA SER A 145 9.42 -4.51 2.09
C SER A 145 10.87 -4.07 2.41
N SER A 146 11.82 -4.48 1.58
CA SER A 146 13.19 -3.93 1.61
C SER A 146 13.34 -2.61 0.84
N TRP A 147 12.27 -2.08 0.25
CA TRP A 147 12.36 -0.95 -0.70
C TRP A 147 12.13 0.40 -0.06
N TYR A 148 12.95 1.36 -0.48
CA TYR A 148 12.90 2.76 -0.08
C TYR A 148 12.80 3.64 -1.33
N PRO A 149 11.59 3.92 -1.83
CA PRO A 149 11.37 4.41 -3.19
C PRO A 149 12.00 5.77 -3.50
N ARG A 150 12.33 6.56 -2.47
CA ARG A 150 12.98 7.87 -2.61
C ARG A 150 14.49 7.86 -2.34
N ARG A 151 15.08 6.71 -1.99
CA ARG A 151 16.53 6.62 -1.79
C ARG A 151 17.28 6.50 -3.11
N LYS A 152 18.52 7.01 -3.11
CA LYS A 152 19.42 7.04 -4.27
C LYS A 152 19.54 5.67 -4.94
N ASP A 153 19.79 4.62 -4.18
CA ASP A 153 19.98 3.25 -4.69
C ASP A 153 18.74 2.70 -5.40
N PHE A 154 17.55 2.92 -4.82
CA PHE A 154 16.29 2.53 -5.46
C PHE A 154 16.06 3.30 -6.75
N LEU A 155 16.25 4.62 -6.74
CA LEU A 155 16.01 5.49 -7.89
C LEU A 155 16.98 5.18 -9.04
N LEU A 156 18.27 4.99 -8.73
CA LEU A 156 19.26 4.57 -9.73
C LEU A 156 18.93 3.20 -10.30
N ARG A 157 18.50 2.25 -9.46
CA ARG A 157 18.07 0.93 -9.93
C ARG A 157 16.84 1.03 -10.83
N PHE A 158 15.85 1.85 -10.48
CA PHE A 158 14.65 2.04 -11.30
C PHE A 158 14.99 2.71 -12.64
N SER A 159 15.92 3.67 -12.64
CA SER A 159 16.39 4.34 -13.86
C SER A 159 17.14 3.38 -14.80
N ALA A 160 18.03 2.54 -14.25
CA ALA A 160 18.87 1.65 -15.04
C ALA A 160 18.20 0.33 -15.42
N GLN A 161 17.31 -0.20 -14.58
CA GLN A 161 16.69 -1.53 -14.72
C GLN A 161 15.22 -1.51 -14.29
N PRO A 162 14.35 -0.73 -14.96
CA PRO A 162 12.95 -0.55 -14.56
C PRO A 162 12.19 -1.88 -14.50
N ASP A 163 12.26 -2.69 -15.56
CA ASP A 163 11.51 -3.95 -15.64
C ASP A 163 11.92 -4.96 -14.57
N GLY A 164 13.23 -5.03 -14.26
CA GLY A 164 13.75 -5.91 -13.22
C GLY A 164 13.27 -5.50 -11.83
N LEU A 165 13.25 -4.20 -11.53
CA LEU A 165 12.73 -3.69 -10.26
C LEU A 165 11.21 -3.89 -10.16
N LEU A 166 10.46 -3.62 -11.23
CA LEU A 166 9.00 -3.81 -11.27
C LEU A 166 8.63 -5.28 -11.09
N LYS A 167 9.33 -6.20 -11.75
CA LYS A 167 9.15 -7.65 -11.54
C LYS A 167 9.36 -8.06 -10.09
N ASP A 168 10.37 -7.50 -9.42
CA ASP A 168 10.59 -7.74 -8.00
C ASP A 168 9.46 -7.14 -7.14
N ALA A 169 9.03 -5.93 -7.46
CA ALA A 169 7.92 -5.23 -6.81
C ALA A 169 6.55 -5.92 -7.00
N MET A 170 6.40 -6.74 -8.05
CA MET A 170 5.20 -7.55 -8.29
C MET A 170 5.15 -8.84 -7.45
N ARG A 171 6.26 -9.31 -6.87
CA ARG A 171 6.26 -10.56 -6.08
C ARG A 171 5.28 -10.53 -4.89
N PRO A 172 5.19 -9.45 -4.10
CA PRO A 172 4.17 -9.34 -3.06
C PRO A 172 2.73 -9.44 -3.60
N TRP A 173 2.46 -8.86 -4.77
CA TRP A 173 1.14 -8.94 -5.40
C TRP A 173 0.80 -10.36 -5.81
N HIS A 174 1.72 -11.07 -6.45
CA HIS A 174 1.56 -12.50 -6.75
C HIS A 174 1.33 -13.33 -5.49
N ALA A 175 2.12 -13.14 -4.43
CA ALA A 175 1.90 -13.87 -3.18
C ALA A 175 0.50 -13.59 -2.58
N MET A 176 0.03 -12.34 -2.62
CA MET A 176 -1.29 -11.99 -2.09
C MET A 176 -2.45 -12.46 -2.97
N LEU A 177 -2.30 -12.43 -4.30
CA LEU A 177 -3.38 -12.70 -5.25
C LEU A 177 -3.44 -14.15 -5.72
N ASP A 178 -2.29 -14.82 -5.84
CA ASP A 178 -2.21 -16.19 -6.30
C ASP A 178 -2.24 -17.16 -5.11
N GLU A 179 -1.34 -16.97 -4.13
CA GLU A 179 -1.24 -17.90 -2.99
C GLU A 179 -2.32 -17.66 -1.94
N LEU A 180 -2.62 -16.40 -1.63
CA LEU A 180 -3.66 -16.02 -0.67
C LEU A 180 -5.00 -15.67 -1.33
N GLY A 181 -5.10 -15.79 -2.66
CA GLY A 181 -6.28 -15.38 -3.42
C GLY A 181 -7.58 -16.05 -2.98
N GLU A 182 -7.58 -17.38 -2.87
CA GLU A 182 -8.77 -18.13 -2.46
C GLU A 182 -9.13 -17.89 -0.98
N PRO A 183 -8.19 -17.95 0.00
CA PRO A 183 -8.47 -17.53 1.37
C PRO A 183 -9.03 -16.10 1.48
N LEU A 184 -8.49 -15.15 0.71
CA LEU A 184 -8.98 -13.78 0.66
C LEU A 184 -10.40 -13.70 0.09
N ARG A 185 -10.69 -14.44 -0.98
CA ARG A 185 -12.01 -14.51 -1.60
C ARG A 185 -13.04 -15.06 -0.61
N LEU A 186 -12.73 -16.13 0.11
CA LEU A 186 -13.61 -16.73 1.11
C LEU A 186 -13.86 -15.78 2.28
N ALA A 187 -12.82 -15.11 2.79
CA ALA A 187 -12.97 -14.12 3.85
C ALA A 187 -13.87 -12.94 3.42
N ASN A 188 -13.69 -12.45 2.19
CA ASN A 188 -14.53 -11.38 1.66
C ASN A 188 -15.97 -11.83 1.37
N LEU A 189 -16.19 -13.08 0.96
CA LEU A 189 -17.55 -13.63 0.82
C LEU A 189 -18.26 -13.64 2.18
N GLU A 190 -17.60 -14.17 3.21
CA GLU A 190 -18.18 -14.27 4.55
C GLU A 190 -18.46 -12.88 5.17
N LEU A 191 -17.57 -11.92 4.95
CA LEU A 191 -17.78 -10.53 5.36
C LEU A 191 -18.98 -9.87 4.68
N ASN A 192 -19.29 -10.26 3.45
CA ASN A 192 -20.44 -9.74 2.72
C ASN A 192 -21.77 -10.35 3.20
N GLU A 193 -21.74 -11.61 3.62
CA GLU A 193 -22.91 -12.36 4.12
C GLU A 193 -23.18 -12.13 5.62
N ALA A 194 -22.19 -11.65 6.37
CA ALA A 194 -22.29 -11.43 7.81
C ALA A 194 -23.51 -10.55 8.16
N PRO A 195 -24.43 -11.03 9.01
CA PRO A 195 -25.59 -10.26 9.40
C PRO A 195 -25.16 -8.97 10.07
N ARG A 196 -25.81 -7.87 9.71
CA ARG A 196 -25.59 -6.58 10.34
C ARG A 196 -25.83 -6.75 11.84
N SER A 197 -24.85 -6.40 12.68
CA SER A 197 -25.17 -6.16 14.09
C SER A 197 -26.19 -5.03 14.12
N ALA A 198 -27.44 -5.39 14.38
CA ALA A 198 -28.44 -4.42 14.76
C ALA A 198 -27.94 -3.84 16.09
N THR A 199 -27.29 -2.69 16.04
CA THR A 199 -27.09 -1.87 17.24
C THR A 199 -28.49 -1.64 17.78
N ILE A 200 -28.88 -2.43 18.78
CA ILE A 200 -30.13 -2.23 19.49
C ILE A 200 -29.97 -0.85 20.13
N SER A 201 -30.58 0.17 19.52
CA SER A 201 -30.63 1.50 20.10
C SER A 201 -31.11 1.36 21.54
N LEU A 202 -30.34 1.91 22.49
CA LEU A 202 -30.64 1.92 23.93
C LEU A 202 -32.04 2.49 24.23
N ASP A 203 -32.63 3.23 23.29
CA ASP A 203 -34.01 3.71 23.36
C ASP A 203 -35.04 2.57 23.38
N ARG A 204 -34.77 1.42 22.76
CA ARG A 204 -35.68 0.26 22.78
C ARG A 204 -35.62 -0.55 24.08
N LEU A 205 -34.60 -0.37 24.91
CA LEU A 205 -34.52 -0.98 26.23
C LEU A 205 -35.25 -0.14 27.29
N ARG A 206 -35.29 1.19 27.15
CA ARG A 206 -36.04 2.07 28.07
C ARG A 206 -37.56 1.94 27.95
N SER A 207 -38.09 1.60 26.77
CA SER A 207 -39.54 1.39 26.59
C SER A 207 -40.06 0.04 27.06
N LYS A 208 -39.16 -0.94 27.32
CA LYS A 208 -39.54 -2.26 27.87
C LYS A 208 -39.49 -2.33 29.40
N SER A 209 -38.82 -1.39 30.06
CA SER A 209 -38.71 -1.34 31.53
C SER A 209 -39.78 -0.47 32.20
N ALA A 210 -40.73 0.07 31.44
CA ALA A 210 -41.81 0.92 31.92
C ALA A 210 -43.20 0.26 31.76
N GLY A 211 -43.26 -1.08 31.81
CA GLY A 211 -44.48 -1.88 31.86
C GLY A 211 -44.71 -2.44 33.24
#